data_AF-A0A260PY49-F1
#
_entry.id   AF-A0A260PY49-F1
#
_cell.length_a   1.000
_cell.length_b   1.000
_cell.length_c   1.000
_cell.angle_alpha   90.00
_cell.angle_beta   90.00
_cell.angle_gamma   90.00
#
_symmetry.space_group_name_H-M   'P 1'
#
loop_
_entity.id
_entity.type
_entity.pdbx_description
1 polymer ?
#
loop_
_entity_poly.entity_id
_entity_poly.type
_entity_poly.pdbx_seq_one_letter_code
_entity_poly.pdbx_strand_id
1 'polypeptide(L)'
;MPWGSATHRRTIAVAPGRCEERQSRRDAAIRGRDSPDHSPPGRTRRLRPHSAGQARRAFAPRRLRHSRRPQRGRWIRHRPTNRSRQPRLCPGVSPRARPVGRERGHQYRPIAPVKPVGAEQYSPSVPTIVRNQHTVPRFYLNKFANAQKQIGVVKLPGLIRMTRSTKSTTVARDFYNVEHDTQPVDFFEREFGRIEDATAKIFQKIEVDRTWPLNHEDRNVLATFIALQNLRGPSQRNHLGQLSTAMNRLYIAAAGRDNFAESARTRGIDDLTENEADALWRLATQPGIAPTDATALAHMQQLTELLPATIKYFRGRPWTLIRFQTKTLLTCDTPVSLIPHPRADPNLGVGLKNAWGITFPLTRRIGLLMGNPEPMIEAEVAVEHVWAGTLDAVLSPSTRWARLFNDATISNARHHVLHHPDDAHVVPDDLPQPNEVEVDTSGVEELIGTVQAMAHLRRARTPASTRDAGDDRQPAS
;
A
#
# COMPACT_ATOMS: atom_id res chain seq x y z
N MET A 1 4.86 -24.84 -4.47
CA MET A 1 6.01 -24.83 -5.40
C MET A 1 7.22 -24.28 -4.67
N PRO A 2 8.37 -24.98 -4.60
CA PRO A 2 9.49 -24.50 -3.81
C PRO A 2 10.41 -23.61 -4.65
N TRP A 3 10.71 -22.43 -4.13
CA TRP A 3 11.82 -21.60 -4.57
C TRP A 3 13.12 -22.27 -4.10
N GLY A 4 13.74 -23.06 -4.98
CA GLY A 4 15.01 -23.74 -4.72
C GLY A 4 16.19 -22.86 -5.13
N SER A 5 17.00 -22.48 -4.14
CA SER A 5 18.33 -21.90 -4.33
C SER A 5 19.37 -23.02 -4.45
N ALA A 6 19.97 -23.20 -5.63
CA ALA A 6 21.22 -23.94 -5.80
C ALA A 6 21.94 -23.55 -7.10
N THR A 7 22.93 -22.65 -7.00
CA THR A 7 24.00 -22.52 -8.00
C THR A 7 25.30 -22.96 -7.34
N HIS A 8 25.74 -24.18 -7.68
CA HIS A 8 27.10 -24.65 -7.42
C HIS A 8 28.06 -23.99 -8.40
N ARG A 9 29.06 -23.27 -7.87
CA ARG A 9 30.27 -22.88 -8.61
C ARG A 9 31.13 -24.13 -8.83
N ARG A 10 31.48 -24.43 -10.07
CA ARG A 10 32.68 -25.22 -10.38
C ARG A 10 33.71 -24.28 -11.02
N THR A 11 34.81 -24.13 -10.29
CA THR A 11 36.06 -23.53 -10.71
C THR A 11 36.74 -24.47 -11.70
N ILE A 12 37.07 -24.00 -12.91
CA ILE A 12 38.16 -24.57 -13.71
C ILE A 12 39.04 -23.41 -14.12
N ALA A 13 40.29 -23.45 -13.65
CA ALA A 13 41.37 -22.57 -14.04
C ALA A 13 41.97 -23.08 -15.36
N VAL A 14 42.20 -22.19 -16.32
CA VAL A 14 43.23 -22.35 -17.35
C VAL A 14 43.91 -20.99 -17.55
N ALA A 15 45.24 -21.03 -17.50
CA ALA A 15 46.19 -19.92 -17.55
C ALA A 15 46.43 -19.43 -19.01
N PRO A 16 47.21 -18.34 -19.21
CA PRO A 16 47.07 -17.43 -20.35
C PRO A 16 48.00 -17.72 -21.53
N GLY A 17 47.61 -17.26 -22.72
CA GLY A 17 48.41 -17.30 -23.95
C GLY A 17 48.23 -16.04 -24.81
N ARG A 18 49.35 -15.50 -25.30
CA ARG A 18 49.54 -14.26 -26.06
C ARG A 18 49.17 -14.38 -27.56
N CYS A 19 49.16 -13.21 -28.23
CA CYS A 19 49.43 -12.87 -29.66
C CYS A 19 48.28 -12.08 -30.30
N GLU A 20 48.50 -10.78 -30.54
CA GLU A 20 48.90 -10.16 -31.83
C GLU A 20 47.71 -10.09 -32.82
N GLU A 21 47.19 -8.91 -33.11
CA GLU A 21 47.63 -8.00 -34.18
C GLU A 21 47.06 -8.40 -35.57
N ARG A 22 46.50 -7.40 -36.27
CA ARG A 22 45.95 -7.40 -37.65
C ARG A 22 44.49 -7.81 -37.84
N GLN A 23 43.64 -6.83 -38.12
CA GLN A 23 43.12 -6.61 -39.49
C GLN A 23 42.25 -5.35 -39.55
N SER A 24 42.90 -4.21 -39.81
CA SER A 24 42.34 -3.18 -40.67
C SER A 24 42.84 -3.45 -42.10
N ARG A 25 42.10 -2.91 -43.08
CA ARG A 25 42.33 -2.93 -44.55
C ARG A 25 41.66 -4.06 -45.33
N ARG A 26 40.55 -3.71 -45.97
CA ARG A 26 40.39 -3.88 -47.43
C ARG A 26 39.86 -2.58 -48.04
N ASP A 27 40.62 -2.13 -49.03
CA ASP A 27 40.54 -0.94 -49.88
C ASP A 27 39.20 -0.85 -50.66
N ALA A 28 38.61 0.31 -51.00
CA ALA A 28 39.10 1.50 -51.72
C ALA A 28 39.43 1.27 -53.21
N ALA A 29 38.53 1.72 -54.11
CA ALA A 29 38.77 2.36 -55.41
C ALA A 29 37.39 2.61 -56.07
N ILE A 30 37.03 3.79 -56.56
CA ILE A 30 37.44 4.33 -57.87
C ILE A 30 37.39 5.88 -57.85
N ARG A 31 38.42 6.46 -58.50
CA ARG A 31 38.73 7.87 -58.82
C ARG A 31 37.64 8.47 -59.73
N GLY A 32 37.30 9.75 -59.79
CA GLY A 32 38.06 11.00 -59.64
C GLY A 32 37.97 11.79 -60.96
N ARG A 33 37.56 13.08 -60.89
CA ARG A 33 37.99 14.27 -61.68
C ARG A 33 36.87 15.25 -62.09
N ASP A 34 37.09 16.48 -61.62
CA ASP A 34 37.14 17.77 -62.33
C ASP A 34 35.89 18.43 -62.95
N SER A 35 35.50 19.55 -62.33
CA SER A 35 34.76 20.71 -62.87
C SER A 35 35.61 21.47 -63.93
N PRO A 36 35.09 22.38 -64.80
CA PRO A 36 34.50 23.67 -64.36
C PRO A 36 33.37 24.30 -65.24
N ASP A 37 32.59 25.16 -64.57
CA ASP A 37 32.06 26.50 -64.94
C ASP A 37 31.36 26.79 -66.29
N HIS A 38 30.08 27.23 -66.24
CA HIS A 38 29.51 28.39 -66.95
C HIS A 38 28.01 28.63 -66.60
N SER A 39 27.78 29.80 -65.98
CA SER A 39 26.64 30.77 -65.93
C SER A 39 25.27 30.59 -66.68
N PRO A 40 24.21 31.38 -66.31
CA PRO A 40 22.75 31.07 -66.32
C PRO A 40 21.99 31.66 -67.57
N PRO A 41 20.63 31.85 -67.69
CA PRO A 41 19.51 31.76 -66.73
C PRO A 41 18.19 31.11 -67.23
N GLY A 42 17.21 30.92 -66.31
CA GLY A 42 15.85 30.50 -66.68
C GLY A 42 14.83 30.52 -65.53
N ARG A 43 13.69 31.19 -65.75
CA ARG A 43 12.64 31.56 -64.79
C ARG A 43 11.69 30.42 -64.37
N THR A 44 10.91 30.73 -63.32
CA THR A 44 9.63 30.15 -62.85
C THR A 44 9.78 28.99 -61.87
N ARG A 45 9.01 28.84 -60.78
CA ARG A 45 7.67 29.33 -60.43
C ARG A 45 7.51 29.30 -58.89
N ARG A 46 6.80 30.29 -58.34
CA ARG A 46 6.45 30.43 -56.92
C ARG A 46 5.59 29.25 -56.44
N LEU A 47 5.92 28.68 -55.27
CA LEU A 47 4.96 28.13 -54.32
C LEU A 47 5.37 28.53 -52.89
N ARG A 48 4.42 29.10 -52.16
CA ARG A 48 4.56 29.58 -50.77
C ARG A 48 4.62 28.41 -49.78
N PRO A 49 5.32 28.55 -48.64
CA PRO A 49 5.17 27.63 -47.51
C PRO A 49 3.94 28.04 -46.66
N HIS A 50 3.09 27.06 -46.35
CA HIS A 50 2.08 27.21 -45.31
C HIS A 50 2.71 26.99 -43.93
N SER A 51 2.71 28.05 -43.14
CA SER A 51 2.88 28.05 -41.70
C SER A 51 1.66 27.41 -41.03
N ALA A 52 1.90 26.41 -40.17
CA ALA A 52 0.87 25.89 -39.26
C ALA A 52 1.22 26.31 -37.83
N GLY A 53 0.51 27.35 -37.40
CA GLY A 53 0.56 27.93 -36.08
C GLY A 53 0.08 27.00 -34.96
N GLN A 54 0.59 27.33 -33.78
CA GLN A 54 0.13 26.96 -32.46
C GLN A 54 -1.40 26.88 -32.32
N ALA A 55 -1.89 25.88 -31.59
CA ALA A 55 -3.17 25.95 -30.91
C ALA A 55 -3.07 25.33 -29.51
N ARG A 56 -2.66 26.15 -28.54
CA ARG A 56 -3.01 25.96 -27.14
C ARG A 56 -4.52 26.19 -27.01
N ARG A 57 -5.28 25.19 -26.54
CA ARG A 57 -6.62 25.42 -25.97
C ARG A 57 -6.69 24.84 -24.57
N ALA A 58 -6.73 25.76 -23.61
CA ALA A 58 -7.06 25.51 -22.22
C ALA A 58 -8.55 25.15 -22.11
N PHE A 59 -8.85 24.01 -21.50
CA PHE A 59 -10.19 23.69 -21.00
C PHE A 59 -10.26 23.99 -19.51
N ALA A 60 -11.05 24.99 -19.15
CA ALA A 60 -11.44 25.26 -17.77
C ALA A 60 -12.61 24.33 -17.38
N PRO A 61 -12.59 23.67 -16.20
CA PRO A 61 -13.77 22.98 -15.71
C PRO A 61 -14.71 23.94 -14.98
N ARG A 62 -15.99 23.82 -15.33
CA ARG A 62 -17.15 24.48 -14.69
C ARG A 62 -17.21 24.16 -13.20
N ARG A 63 -17.61 25.16 -12.41
CA ARG A 63 -17.93 25.05 -10.97
C ARG A 63 -19.05 24.01 -10.76
N LEU A 64 -18.76 22.97 -9.98
CA LEU A 64 -19.78 22.10 -9.39
C LEU A 64 -20.54 22.91 -8.33
N ARG A 65 -21.85 23.05 -8.52
CA ARG A 65 -22.78 23.60 -7.51
C ARG A 65 -23.03 22.52 -6.46
N HIS A 66 -22.73 22.81 -5.20
CA HIS A 66 -23.08 21.96 -4.06
C HIS A 66 -24.60 21.86 -3.91
N SER A 67 -25.11 20.62 -3.93
CA SER A 67 -26.48 20.28 -3.59
C SER A 67 -26.65 20.12 -2.07
N ARG A 68 -27.55 20.94 -1.53
CA ARG A 68 -28.46 20.75 -0.39
C ARG A 68 -27.90 20.20 0.94
N ARG A 69 -27.77 21.13 1.90
CA ARG A 69 -27.71 20.93 3.35
C ARG A 69 -28.96 20.20 3.88
N PRO A 70 -28.83 19.29 4.87
CA PRO A 70 -29.86 19.08 5.87
C PRO A 70 -29.66 20.04 7.05
N GLN A 71 -30.76 20.56 7.58
CA GLN A 71 -30.81 21.52 8.68
C GLN A 71 -30.27 20.90 9.98
N ARG A 72 -29.34 21.59 10.65
CA ARG A 72 -28.91 21.27 12.02
C ARG A 72 -29.76 22.03 13.03
N GLY A 73 -30.34 21.28 13.96
CA GLY A 73 -31.00 21.78 15.16
C GLY A 73 -30.04 22.57 16.06
N ARG A 74 -30.56 23.69 16.57
CA ARG A 74 -29.96 24.57 17.57
C ARG A 74 -29.78 23.83 18.90
N TRP A 75 -28.58 23.85 19.45
CA TRP A 75 -28.36 23.69 20.89
C TRP A 75 -27.62 24.91 21.43
N ILE A 76 -28.22 25.52 22.46
CA ILE A 76 -27.84 26.78 23.09
C ILE A 76 -27.21 26.47 24.46
N ARG A 77 -26.02 27.07 24.67
CA ARG A 77 -25.35 27.48 25.93
C ARG A 77 -24.99 26.43 26.99
N HIS A 78 -23.74 26.47 27.48
CA HIS A 78 -23.39 27.25 28.69
C HIS A 78 -21.86 27.45 28.80
N ARG A 79 -21.44 28.71 29.01
CA ARG A 79 -20.10 29.10 29.50
C ARG A 79 -20.14 29.15 31.03
N PRO A 80 -19.03 28.82 31.71
CA PRO A 80 -18.67 29.50 32.94
C PRO A 80 -17.39 30.33 32.79
N THR A 81 -17.41 31.41 33.53
CA THR A 81 -16.48 32.52 33.63
C THR A 81 -15.26 32.23 34.50
N ASN A 82 -14.10 32.70 34.03
CA ASN A 82 -13.09 33.52 34.74
C ASN A 82 -12.80 33.23 36.23
N ARG A 83 -11.55 32.85 36.54
CA ARG A 83 -10.87 33.24 37.79
C ARG A 83 -9.35 33.34 37.61
N SER A 84 -8.88 34.57 37.75
CA SER A 84 -7.49 35.04 37.92
C SER A 84 -6.98 34.88 39.36
N ARG A 85 -5.67 34.61 39.53
CA ARG A 85 -4.75 35.08 40.61
C ARG A 85 -3.43 34.30 40.50
N GLN A 86 -2.39 34.85 39.87
CA GLN A 86 -1.26 35.65 40.42
C GLN A 86 -0.11 34.85 41.09
N PRO A 87 1.15 35.35 41.01
CA PRO A 87 2.39 34.57 40.99
C PRO A 87 3.12 34.54 42.35
N ARG A 88 4.08 33.62 42.52
CA ARG A 88 5.06 33.66 43.62
C ARG A 88 6.49 33.73 43.08
N LEU A 89 7.17 34.82 43.44
CA LEU A 89 8.61 35.03 43.35
C LEU A 89 9.32 34.47 44.60
N CYS A 90 10.62 34.20 44.42
CA CYS A 90 11.61 33.62 45.34
C CYS A 90 11.82 34.42 46.64
N PRO A 91 12.60 33.92 47.64
CA PRO A 91 14.06 34.14 47.63
C PRO A 91 14.93 33.08 48.35
N GLY A 92 16.26 33.14 48.19
CA GLY A 92 17.20 32.63 49.20
C GLY A 92 18.54 32.08 48.69
N VAL A 93 19.57 32.92 48.68
CA VAL A 93 20.99 32.64 48.37
C VAL A 93 21.78 32.54 49.68
N SER A 94 22.70 31.58 49.85
CA SER A 94 24.13 31.82 50.22
C SER A 94 24.95 30.60 50.69
N PRO A 95 26.31 30.68 50.63
CA PRO A 95 27.23 29.56 50.43
C PRO A 95 28.18 29.29 51.62
N ARG A 96 28.98 28.20 51.55
CA ARG A 96 30.30 27.92 52.20
C ARG A 96 30.61 26.42 52.01
N ALA A 97 31.82 25.86 51.97
CA ALA A 97 33.21 26.32 51.92
C ALA A 97 34.06 25.07 51.52
N ARG A 98 35.23 25.30 50.90
CA ARG A 98 36.26 24.26 50.66
C ARG A 98 36.97 23.88 51.97
N PRO A 99 37.61 22.69 52.00
CA PRO A 99 38.96 22.61 52.53
C PRO A 99 39.95 21.91 51.59
N VAL A 100 41.21 22.22 51.85
CA VAL A 100 42.44 21.89 51.14
C VAL A 100 43.16 20.75 51.86
N GLY A 101 43.73 19.82 51.07
CA GLY A 101 45.08 19.24 51.27
C GLY A 101 45.33 18.16 52.33
N ARG A 102 45.76 16.97 51.88
CA ARG A 102 46.93 16.16 52.36
C ARG A 102 46.98 14.83 51.61
N GLU A 103 48.00 14.57 50.80
CA GLU A 103 49.30 13.93 51.09
C GLU A 103 49.31 12.41 50.80
N ARG A 104 50.49 11.95 50.39
CA ARG A 104 50.80 10.76 49.60
C ARG A 104 50.73 9.46 50.42
N GLY A 105 50.40 8.36 49.73
CA GLY A 105 50.66 7.00 50.18
C GLY A 105 50.63 6.02 49.01
N HIS A 106 51.80 5.69 48.45
CA HIS A 106 51.95 4.56 47.53
C HIS A 106 51.78 3.27 48.33
N GLN A 107 50.66 2.56 48.13
CA GLN A 107 50.48 1.18 48.57
C GLN A 107 50.48 0.25 47.36
N TYR A 108 51.49 -0.62 47.33
CA TYR A 108 51.56 -1.82 46.51
C TYR A 108 50.29 -2.66 46.71
N ARG A 109 49.53 -2.90 45.63
CA ARG A 109 48.46 -3.91 45.61
C ARG A 109 48.98 -5.22 45.02
N PRO A 110 48.80 -6.37 45.70
CA PRO A 110 49.20 -7.67 45.20
C PRO A 110 48.37 -8.08 43.97
N ILE A 111 49.04 -8.72 43.02
CA ILE A 111 48.48 -9.27 41.78
C ILE A 111 47.47 -10.37 42.15
N ALA A 112 46.23 -10.21 41.70
CA ALA A 112 45.18 -11.21 41.87
C ALA A 112 45.44 -12.44 40.95
N PRO A 113 45.11 -13.66 41.40
CA PRO A 113 45.33 -14.88 40.63
C PRO A 113 44.48 -14.91 39.36
N VAL A 114 45.14 -15.27 38.26
CA VAL A 114 44.54 -15.48 36.93
C VAL A 114 43.47 -16.57 37.04
N LYS A 115 42.21 -16.21 36.74
CA LYS A 115 41.12 -17.19 36.63
C LYS A 115 41.35 -18.07 35.39
N PRO A 116 41.15 -19.39 35.49
CA PRO A 116 41.24 -20.28 34.33
C PRO A 116 40.20 -19.89 33.29
N VAL A 117 40.65 -19.86 32.04
CA VAL A 117 39.85 -19.63 30.82
C VAL A 117 38.78 -20.72 30.75
N GLY A 118 37.60 -20.37 31.23
CA GLY A 118 36.41 -21.22 31.20
C GLY A 118 35.83 -21.25 29.80
N ALA A 119 35.47 -22.45 29.36
CA ALA A 119 34.70 -22.73 28.17
C ALA A 119 33.51 -21.76 28.05
N GLU A 120 33.55 -20.90 27.03
CA GLU A 120 32.39 -20.12 26.59
C GLU A 120 31.31 -21.11 26.13
N GLN A 121 30.37 -21.36 27.02
CA GLN A 121 29.08 -21.95 26.68
C GLN A 121 28.40 -21.01 25.69
N TYR A 122 28.48 -21.36 24.40
CA TYR A 122 27.63 -20.79 23.37
C TYR A 122 26.19 -21.21 23.67
N SER A 123 25.49 -20.42 24.49
CA SER A 123 24.04 -20.45 24.54
C SER A 123 23.55 -19.74 23.28
N PRO A 124 22.93 -20.43 22.31
CA PRO A 124 22.31 -19.75 21.19
C PRO A 124 21.23 -18.83 21.76
N SER A 125 21.45 -17.52 21.67
CA SER A 125 20.45 -16.54 22.06
C SER A 125 19.20 -16.80 21.22
N VAL A 126 18.08 -17.07 21.89
CA VAL A 126 16.78 -17.22 21.23
C VAL A 126 16.55 -15.95 20.38
N PRO A 127 16.35 -16.07 19.05
CA PRO A 127 16.17 -14.89 18.21
C PRO A 127 15.02 -14.04 18.75
N THR A 128 15.31 -12.77 19.01
CA THR A 128 14.31 -11.84 19.56
C THR A 128 13.24 -11.58 18.52
N ILE A 129 12.05 -12.14 18.72
CA ILE A 129 10.90 -11.95 17.82
C ILE A 129 10.51 -10.47 17.81
N VAL A 130 10.49 -9.86 16.62
CA VAL A 130 10.04 -8.47 16.43
C VAL A 130 8.52 -8.43 16.55
N ARG A 131 8.02 -8.02 17.72
CA ARG A 131 6.58 -7.94 17.97
C ARG A 131 5.91 -6.70 17.40
N ASN A 132 6.64 -5.62 17.16
CA ASN A 132 6.08 -4.35 16.69
C ASN A 132 6.52 -4.14 15.24
N GLN A 133 5.60 -4.35 14.31
CA GLN A 133 5.88 -4.35 12.87
C GLN A 133 5.23 -3.15 12.19
N HIS A 134 5.94 -2.57 11.23
CA HIS A 134 5.51 -1.38 10.50
C HIS A 134 4.62 -1.74 9.30
N THR A 135 3.38 -1.30 9.32
CA THR A 135 2.47 -1.45 8.16
C THR A 135 2.82 -0.46 7.05
N VAL A 136 3.31 0.72 7.42
CA VAL A 136 4.00 1.67 6.53
C VAL A 136 5.47 1.78 6.97
N PRO A 137 6.46 1.54 6.08
CA PRO A 137 7.86 1.43 6.45
C PRO A 137 8.40 2.68 7.13
N ARG A 138 9.24 2.49 8.15
CA ARG A 138 9.87 3.61 8.84
C ARG A 138 10.72 4.48 7.92
N PHE A 139 11.46 3.88 6.97
CA PHE A 139 12.29 4.65 6.04
C PHE A 139 11.45 5.60 5.18
N TYR A 140 10.25 5.15 4.78
CA TYR A 140 9.28 5.94 4.02
C TYR A 140 8.68 7.06 4.88
N LEU A 141 8.22 6.74 6.10
CA LEU A 141 7.68 7.75 7.03
C LEU A 141 8.70 8.86 7.33
N ASN A 142 9.98 8.53 7.38
CA ASN A 142 11.05 9.50 7.59
C ASN A 142 11.13 10.57 6.49
N LYS A 143 10.55 10.33 5.30
CA LYS A 143 10.47 11.32 4.20
C LYS A 143 9.38 12.39 4.42
N PHE A 144 8.60 12.23 5.48
CA PHE A 144 7.58 13.16 5.96
C PHE A 144 7.88 13.61 7.40
N ALA A 145 9.00 13.21 8.00
CA ALA A 145 9.34 13.55 9.37
C ALA A 145 10.28 14.76 9.45
N ASN A 146 10.30 15.43 10.60
CA ASN A 146 11.30 16.44 10.92
C ASN A 146 12.68 15.82 11.24
N ALA A 147 13.66 16.67 11.55
CA ALA A 147 15.03 16.25 11.91
C ALA A 147 15.06 15.28 13.11
N GLN A 148 14.14 15.45 14.07
CA GLN A 148 13.97 14.61 15.25
C GLN A 148 13.22 13.30 14.97
N LYS A 149 12.97 12.97 13.70
CA LYS A 149 12.21 11.78 13.26
C LYS A 149 10.80 11.74 13.86
N GLN A 150 10.18 12.91 13.96
CA GLN A 150 8.79 13.06 14.36
C GLN A 150 7.93 13.45 13.16
N ILE A 151 6.71 12.89 13.11
CA ILE A 151 5.71 13.10 12.07
C ILE A 151 4.41 13.60 12.73
N GLY A 152 3.73 14.50 12.05
CA GLY A 152 2.37 14.91 12.41
C GLY A 152 1.38 13.81 12.05
N VAL A 153 0.49 13.49 12.98
CA VAL A 153 -0.54 12.47 12.86
C VAL A 153 -1.89 13.11 13.15
N VAL A 154 -2.80 13.00 12.20
CA VAL A 154 -4.19 13.39 12.36
C VAL A 154 -5.05 12.15 12.25
N LYS A 155 -5.69 11.76 13.36
CA LYS A 155 -6.67 10.67 13.35
C LYS A 155 -7.95 11.16 12.71
N LEU A 156 -8.48 10.42 11.75
CA LEU A 156 -9.79 10.68 11.18
C LEU A 156 -10.87 10.59 12.29
N PRO A 157 -11.87 11.49 12.33
CA PRO A 157 -12.20 12.56 11.37
C PRO A 157 -11.54 13.93 11.66
N GLY A 158 -10.39 13.97 12.33
CA GLY A 158 -9.57 15.19 12.48
C GLY A 158 -9.56 15.82 13.87
N LEU A 159 -10.29 15.25 14.83
CA LEU A 159 -10.41 15.75 16.21
C LEU A 159 -9.11 15.59 17.02
N ILE A 160 -8.32 14.57 16.70
CA ILE A 160 -7.08 14.27 17.43
C ILE A 160 -5.91 14.52 16.49
N ARG A 161 -5.12 15.54 16.83
CA ARG A 161 -3.90 15.95 16.11
C ARG A 161 -2.72 15.89 17.07
N MET A 162 -1.64 15.21 16.68
CA MET A 162 -0.48 15.03 17.53
C MET A 162 0.80 14.85 16.70
N THR A 163 1.94 15.03 17.34
CA THR A 163 3.25 14.71 16.75
C THR A 163 3.79 13.44 17.41
N ARG A 164 4.23 12.46 16.64
CA ARG A 164 4.76 11.17 17.14
C ARG A 164 6.07 10.80 16.47
N SER A 165 6.84 9.92 17.10
CA SER A 165 8.02 9.33 16.45
C SER A 165 7.62 8.41 15.30
N THR A 166 8.38 8.43 14.20
CA THR A 166 8.20 7.45 13.10
C THR A 166 8.42 6.01 13.57
N LYS A 167 9.17 5.78 14.66
CA LYS A 167 9.37 4.45 15.24
C LYS A 167 8.08 3.83 15.79
N SER A 168 7.11 4.65 16.22
CA SER A 168 5.87 4.20 16.86
C SER A 168 4.60 4.57 16.07
N THR A 169 4.77 5.03 14.83
CA THR A 169 3.68 5.39 13.92
C THR A 169 3.45 4.24 12.95
N THR A 170 2.18 3.95 12.64
CA THR A 170 1.74 2.81 11.80
C THR A 170 2.39 1.48 12.20
N VAL A 171 2.40 1.20 13.50
CA VAL A 171 2.92 -0.05 14.08
C VAL A 171 1.74 -0.91 14.50
N ALA A 172 1.76 -2.17 14.10
CA ALA A 172 0.84 -3.20 14.54
C ALA A 172 1.62 -4.31 15.26
N ARG A 173 1.01 -4.88 16.29
CA ARG A 173 1.64 -5.92 17.11
C ARG A 173 1.40 -7.30 16.49
N ASP A 174 2.46 -8.09 16.36
CA ASP A 174 2.46 -9.49 15.90
C ASP A 174 1.72 -9.65 14.55
N PHE A 175 1.74 -8.62 13.70
CA PHE A 175 0.86 -8.48 12.54
C PHE A 175 1.22 -9.43 11.38
N TYR A 176 2.51 -9.67 11.16
CA TYR A 176 3.08 -10.58 10.16
C TYR A 176 3.65 -11.87 10.78
N ASN A 177 3.48 -12.07 12.08
CA ASN A 177 4.01 -13.26 12.76
C ASN A 177 3.18 -14.48 12.34
N VAL A 178 3.82 -15.40 11.65
CA VAL A 178 3.24 -16.66 11.19
C VAL A 178 4.03 -17.79 11.79
N GLU A 179 3.36 -18.65 12.57
CA GLU A 179 3.93 -19.90 13.03
C GLU A 179 3.91 -20.89 11.85
N HIS A 180 5.07 -21.39 11.46
CA HIS A 180 5.21 -22.36 10.38
C HIS A 180 6.41 -23.28 10.67
N ASP A 181 6.25 -24.58 10.48
CA ASP A 181 7.23 -25.59 10.91
C ASP A 181 8.62 -25.44 10.26
N THR A 182 8.67 -24.83 9.07
CA THR A 182 9.90 -24.74 8.25
C THR A 182 10.50 -23.34 8.16
N GLN A 183 9.88 -22.31 8.72
CA GLN A 183 10.34 -20.93 8.60
C GLN A 183 10.35 -20.23 9.97
N PRO A 184 11.34 -19.35 10.23
CA PRO A 184 11.31 -18.50 11.41
C PRO A 184 10.07 -17.61 11.45
N VAL A 185 9.55 -17.33 12.64
CA VAL A 185 8.36 -16.48 12.86
C VAL A 185 8.52 -15.08 12.26
N ASP A 186 9.76 -14.58 12.15
CA ASP A 186 10.10 -13.26 11.61
C ASP A 186 10.47 -13.27 10.10
N PHE A 187 10.23 -14.37 9.38
CA PHE A 187 10.61 -14.53 7.97
C PHE A 187 10.12 -13.38 7.08
N PHE A 188 8.82 -13.05 7.14
CA PHE A 188 8.23 -12.00 6.28
C PHE A 188 8.84 -10.62 6.55
N GLU A 189 9.15 -10.30 7.80
CA GLU A 189 9.77 -9.02 8.13
C GLU A 189 11.16 -8.88 7.51
N ARG A 190 11.93 -9.98 7.45
CA ARG A 190 13.24 -9.99 6.78
C ARG A 190 13.11 -9.80 5.27
N GLU A 191 12.14 -10.46 4.65
CA GLU A 191 11.89 -10.31 3.21
C GLU A 191 11.42 -8.89 2.85
N PHE A 192 10.53 -8.33 3.66
CA PHE A 192 10.12 -6.93 3.50
C PHE A 192 11.32 -5.99 3.66
N GLY A 193 12.15 -6.20 4.68
CA GLY A 193 13.38 -5.43 4.91
C GLY A 193 14.29 -5.34 3.67
N ARG A 194 14.48 -6.44 2.93
CA ARG A 194 15.29 -6.44 1.70
C ARG A 194 14.72 -5.52 0.61
N ILE A 195 13.41 -5.57 0.39
CA ILE A 195 12.71 -4.72 -0.59
C ILE A 195 12.78 -3.25 -0.14
N GLU A 196 12.59 -3.00 1.16
CA GLU A 196 12.66 -1.67 1.76
C GLU A 196 14.06 -1.06 1.63
N ASP A 197 15.13 -1.82 1.89
CA ASP A 197 16.51 -1.37 1.77
C ASP A 197 16.88 -1.02 0.32
N ALA A 198 16.47 -1.86 -0.63
CA ALA A 198 16.66 -1.58 -2.06
C ALA A 198 15.89 -0.32 -2.48
N THR A 199 14.66 -0.16 -2.01
CA THR A 199 13.82 0.99 -2.30
C THR A 199 14.36 2.29 -1.70
N ALA A 200 14.92 2.24 -0.49
CA ALA A 200 15.51 3.40 0.17
C ALA A 200 16.64 4.01 -0.69
N LYS A 201 17.45 3.18 -1.35
CA LYS A 201 18.48 3.62 -2.29
C LYS A 201 17.89 4.31 -3.53
N ILE A 202 16.76 3.82 -4.04
CA ILE A 202 16.05 4.44 -5.17
C ILE A 202 15.48 5.81 -4.76
N PHE A 203 14.94 5.93 -3.56
CA PHE A 203 14.48 7.22 -3.04
C PHE A 203 15.64 8.22 -2.96
N GLN A 204 16.82 7.78 -2.55
CA GLN A 204 18.03 8.61 -2.57
C GLN A 204 18.40 9.04 -3.99
N LYS A 205 18.41 8.12 -4.97
CA LYS A 205 18.65 8.44 -6.40
C LYS A 205 17.67 9.49 -6.91
N ILE A 206 16.38 9.35 -6.61
CA ILE A 206 15.35 10.30 -7.05
C ILE A 206 15.53 11.64 -6.36
N GLU A 207 15.69 11.66 -5.03
CA GLU A 207 15.65 12.87 -4.21
C GLU A 207 16.95 13.69 -4.32
N VAL A 208 18.09 13.02 -4.13
CA VAL A 208 19.42 13.63 -4.02
C VAL A 208 20.11 13.69 -5.38
N ASP A 209 20.23 12.55 -6.06
CA ASP A 209 20.97 12.45 -7.33
C ASP A 209 20.17 12.98 -8.52
N ARG A 210 18.88 13.27 -8.29
CA ARG A 210 17.94 13.80 -9.28
C ARG A 210 17.71 12.88 -10.48
N THR A 211 18.02 11.60 -10.35
CA THR A 211 17.88 10.59 -11.40
C THR A 211 16.42 10.42 -11.82
N TRP A 212 16.15 10.68 -13.11
CA TRP A 212 14.87 10.40 -13.76
C TRP A 212 15.06 10.43 -15.30
N PRO A 213 14.46 9.52 -16.08
CA PRO A 213 13.71 8.34 -15.64
C PRO A 213 14.58 7.33 -14.89
N LEU A 214 13.96 6.41 -14.16
CA LEU A 214 14.68 5.30 -13.56
C LEU A 214 15.05 4.28 -14.64
N ASN A 215 16.15 3.56 -14.44
CA ASN A 215 16.44 2.39 -15.27
C ASN A 215 15.42 1.26 -14.98
N HIS A 216 15.39 0.24 -15.83
CA HIS A 216 14.44 -0.86 -15.74
C HIS A 216 14.46 -1.59 -14.39
N GLU A 217 15.64 -1.82 -13.81
CA GLU A 217 15.80 -2.52 -12.53
C GLU A 217 15.26 -1.69 -11.36
N ASP A 218 15.70 -0.44 -11.23
CA ASP A 218 15.24 0.49 -10.20
C ASP A 218 13.73 0.72 -10.30
N ARG A 219 13.19 0.83 -11.51
CA ARG A 219 11.74 0.93 -11.73
C ARG A 219 11.02 -0.31 -11.23
N ASN A 220 11.53 -1.51 -11.54
CA ASN A 220 10.90 -2.76 -11.12
C ASN A 220 10.91 -2.92 -9.59
N VAL A 221 12.01 -2.55 -8.93
CA VAL A 221 12.08 -2.54 -7.46
C VAL A 221 11.07 -1.56 -6.86
N LEU A 222 10.99 -0.32 -7.38
CA LEU A 222 10.02 0.66 -6.89
C LEU A 222 8.57 0.21 -7.14
N ALA A 223 8.28 -0.39 -8.30
CA ALA A 223 6.95 -0.95 -8.58
C ALA A 223 6.60 -2.10 -7.62
N THR A 224 7.58 -2.95 -7.30
CA THR A 224 7.41 -4.05 -6.33
C THR A 224 7.11 -3.52 -4.93
N PHE A 225 7.84 -2.49 -4.51
CA PHE A 225 7.60 -1.85 -3.23
C PHE A 225 6.20 -1.20 -3.15
N ILE A 226 5.78 -0.49 -4.18
CA ILE A 226 4.45 0.13 -4.23
C ILE A 226 3.35 -0.94 -4.21
N ALA A 227 3.52 -2.03 -4.97
CA ALA A 227 2.61 -3.18 -4.95
C ALA A 227 2.54 -3.82 -3.55
N LEU A 228 3.68 -4.01 -2.91
CA LEU A 228 3.75 -4.51 -1.54
C LEU A 228 3.04 -3.57 -0.56
N GLN A 229 3.25 -2.25 -0.66
CA GLN A 229 2.52 -1.28 0.17
C GLN A 229 1.01 -1.32 -0.02
N ASN A 230 0.54 -1.62 -1.23
CA ASN A 230 -0.88 -1.76 -1.50
C ASN A 230 -1.48 -3.00 -0.83
N LEU A 231 -0.72 -4.09 -0.71
CA LEU A 231 -1.22 -5.39 -0.22
C LEU A 231 -0.94 -5.67 1.26
N ARG A 232 0.08 -5.06 1.87
CA ARG A 232 0.54 -5.43 3.22
C ARG A 232 -0.20 -4.74 4.36
N GLY A 233 -0.97 -3.71 4.08
CA GLY A 233 -1.62 -2.87 5.10
C GLY A 233 -2.81 -3.56 5.79
N PRO A 234 -3.26 -3.03 6.95
CA PRO A 234 -4.46 -3.49 7.64
C PRO A 234 -5.73 -3.44 6.77
N SER A 235 -5.84 -2.45 5.87
CA SER A 235 -6.95 -2.35 4.92
C SER A 235 -7.12 -3.61 4.09
N GLN A 236 -6.02 -4.20 3.60
CA GLN A 236 -6.08 -5.42 2.80
C GLN A 236 -6.49 -6.64 3.65
N ARG A 237 -6.05 -6.69 4.90
CA ARG A 237 -6.44 -7.74 5.85
C ARG A 237 -7.92 -7.65 6.21
N ASN A 238 -8.42 -6.44 6.42
CA ASN A 238 -9.85 -6.16 6.64
C ASN A 238 -10.68 -6.52 5.41
N HIS A 239 -10.19 -6.19 4.20
CA HIS A 239 -10.82 -6.58 2.94
C HIS A 239 -10.96 -8.10 2.81
N LEU A 240 -9.90 -8.87 3.11
CA LEU A 240 -9.95 -10.33 3.12
C LEU A 240 -10.99 -10.85 4.14
N GLY A 241 -11.00 -10.29 5.34
CA GLY A 241 -11.97 -10.65 6.38
C GLY A 241 -13.43 -10.43 5.94
N GLN A 242 -13.72 -9.24 5.40
CA GLN A 242 -15.03 -8.87 4.89
C GLN A 242 -15.47 -9.74 3.72
N LEU A 243 -14.57 -9.99 2.76
CA LEU A 243 -14.87 -10.84 1.62
C LEU A 243 -15.13 -12.28 2.05
N SER A 244 -14.32 -12.82 2.97
CA SER A 244 -14.51 -14.16 3.53
C SER A 244 -15.87 -14.28 4.23
N THR A 245 -16.23 -13.31 5.07
CA THR A 245 -17.54 -13.26 5.71
C THR A 245 -18.67 -13.21 4.68
N ALA A 246 -18.58 -12.34 3.67
CA ALA A 246 -19.61 -12.23 2.64
C ALA A 246 -19.78 -13.53 1.84
N MET A 247 -18.69 -14.16 1.43
CA MET A 247 -18.71 -15.44 0.70
C MET A 247 -19.22 -16.60 1.55
N ASN A 248 -18.84 -16.66 2.84
CA ASN A 248 -19.35 -17.67 3.76
C ASN A 248 -20.86 -17.52 3.97
N ARG A 249 -21.37 -16.28 4.11
CA ARG A 249 -22.81 -16.01 4.22
C ARG A 249 -23.55 -16.49 2.98
N LEU A 250 -23.03 -16.18 1.78
CA LEU A 250 -23.59 -16.64 0.52
C LEU A 250 -23.59 -18.17 0.43
N TYR A 251 -22.48 -18.82 0.80
CA TYR A 251 -22.37 -20.27 0.80
C TYR A 251 -23.38 -20.92 1.75
N ILE A 252 -23.52 -20.42 2.98
CA ILE A 252 -24.48 -20.91 3.98
C ILE A 252 -25.93 -20.70 3.48
N ALA A 253 -26.21 -19.56 2.85
CA ALA A 253 -27.52 -19.29 2.26
C ALA A 253 -27.83 -20.26 1.10
N ALA A 254 -26.86 -20.52 0.23
CA ALA A 254 -27.01 -21.40 -0.94
C ALA A 254 -27.07 -22.89 -0.58
N ALA A 255 -26.31 -23.34 0.42
CA ALA A 255 -26.43 -24.69 0.98
C ALA A 255 -27.86 -24.91 1.53
N GLY A 256 -28.48 -23.86 2.04
CA GLY A 256 -29.80 -23.92 2.64
C GLY A 256 -29.76 -24.47 4.07
N ARG A 257 -30.89 -24.33 4.75
CA ARG A 257 -31.08 -24.70 6.16
C ARG A 257 -30.68 -26.15 6.46
N ASP A 258 -31.18 -27.08 5.65
CA ASP A 258 -31.11 -28.52 5.97
C ASP A 258 -29.66 -29.03 5.87
N ASN A 259 -28.92 -28.56 4.86
CA ASN A 259 -27.49 -28.88 4.69
C ASN A 259 -26.60 -28.17 5.72
N PHE A 260 -27.05 -27.05 6.30
CA PHE A 260 -26.31 -26.36 7.36
C PHE A 260 -26.30 -27.18 8.66
N ALA A 261 -27.45 -27.74 9.06
CA ALA A 261 -27.54 -28.62 10.22
C ALA A 261 -26.69 -29.88 10.05
N GLU A 262 -26.70 -30.49 8.86
CA GLU A 262 -25.86 -31.64 8.53
C GLU A 262 -24.36 -31.28 8.58
N SER A 263 -23.97 -30.15 7.98
CA SER A 263 -22.59 -29.66 8.00
C SER A 263 -22.09 -29.34 9.42
N ALA A 264 -22.96 -28.89 10.32
CA ALA A 264 -22.61 -28.64 11.72
C ALA A 264 -22.32 -29.95 12.47
N ARG A 265 -23.12 -31.00 12.23
CA ARG A 265 -22.87 -32.35 12.76
C ARG A 265 -21.56 -32.93 12.24
N THR A 266 -21.26 -32.79 10.94
CA THR A 266 -19.97 -33.26 10.38
C THR A 266 -18.75 -32.57 11.00
N ARG A 267 -18.94 -31.39 11.61
CA ARG A 267 -17.90 -30.63 12.32
C ARG A 267 -17.88 -30.92 13.83
N GLY A 268 -18.58 -31.96 14.29
CA GLY A 268 -18.61 -32.38 15.68
C GLY A 268 -19.54 -31.57 16.58
N ILE A 269 -20.52 -30.86 15.99
CA ILE A 269 -21.59 -30.20 16.75
C ILE A 269 -22.82 -31.09 16.67
N ASP A 270 -22.82 -32.14 17.50
CA ASP A 270 -23.82 -33.22 17.43
C ASP A 270 -25.16 -32.89 18.13
N ASP A 271 -25.18 -31.87 18.99
CA ASP A 271 -26.32 -31.56 19.88
C ASP A 271 -27.19 -30.36 19.44
N LEU A 272 -27.13 -29.92 18.18
CA LEU A 272 -28.01 -28.82 17.72
C LEU A 272 -29.45 -29.30 17.52
N THR A 273 -30.37 -28.76 18.32
CA THR A 273 -31.80 -28.88 18.05
C THR A 273 -32.16 -28.16 16.74
N GLU A 274 -33.26 -28.53 16.10
CA GLU A 274 -33.72 -27.85 14.87
C GLU A 274 -33.91 -26.34 15.07
N ASN A 275 -34.40 -25.92 16.23
CA ASN A 275 -34.59 -24.52 16.56
C ASN A 275 -33.26 -23.76 16.70
N GLU A 276 -32.23 -24.41 17.26
CA GLU A 276 -30.89 -23.82 17.37
C GLU A 276 -30.20 -23.75 16.00
N ALA A 277 -30.34 -24.79 15.17
CA ALA A 277 -29.85 -24.77 13.80
C ALA A 277 -30.50 -23.62 12.99
N ASP A 278 -31.79 -23.35 13.21
CA ASP A 278 -32.51 -22.23 12.58
C ASP A 278 -32.02 -20.88 13.05
N ALA A 279 -31.86 -20.73 14.36
CA ALA A 279 -31.34 -19.51 14.95
C ALA A 279 -29.93 -19.22 14.44
N LEU A 280 -29.05 -20.22 14.39
CA LEU A 280 -27.69 -20.11 13.89
C LEU A 280 -27.64 -19.83 12.38
N TRP A 281 -28.46 -20.51 11.57
CA TRP A 281 -28.52 -20.25 10.13
C TRP A 281 -29.02 -18.84 9.84
N ARG A 282 -30.05 -18.37 10.55
CA ARG A 282 -30.54 -16.99 10.43
C ARG A 282 -29.46 -16.01 10.85
N LEU A 283 -28.81 -16.23 11.99
CA LEU A 283 -27.73 -15.38 12.46
C LEU A 283 -26.58 -15.34 11.46
N ALA A 284 -26.20 -16.47 10.89
CA ALA A 284 -25.10 -16.62 9.95
C ALA A 284 -25.41 -16.08 8.54
N THR A 285 -26.68 -15.78 8.22
CA THR A 285 -27.07 -15.22 6.91
C THR A 285 -27.54 -13.77 7.01
N GLN A 286 -27.80 -13.26 8.22
CA GLN A 286 -28.20 -11.88 8.46
C GLN A 286 -27.16 -10.86 7.97
N PRO A 287 -27.59 -9.70 7.47
CA PRO A 287 -26.69 -8.59 7.17
C PRO A 287 -26.08 -8.01 8.44
N GLY A 288 -24.90 -7.41 8.31
CA GLY A 288 -24.25 -6.69 9.41
C GLY A 288 -23.52 -7.56 10.44
N ILE A 289 -23.31 -8.84 10.16
CA ILE A 289 -22.39 -9.68 10.96
C ILE A 289 -20.99 -9.07 10.88
N ALA A 290 -20.35 -8.96 12.05
CA ALA A 290 -18.98 -8.48 12.13
C ALA A 290 -18.07 -9.32 11.21
N PRO A 291 -17.22 -8.67 10.39
CA PRO A 291 -16.26 -9.39 9.56
C PRO A 291 -15.39 -10.31 10.40
N THR A 292 -15.06 -11.47 9.84
CA THR A 292 -14.11 -12.39 10.45
C THR A 292 -12.71 -11.79 10.32
N ASP A 293 -11.97 -11.72 11.42
CA ASP A 293 -10.58 -11.31 11.37
C ASP A 293 -9.77 -12.31 10.55
N ALA A 294 -9.23 -11.86 9.42
CA ALA A 294 -8.30 -12.67 8.66
C ALA A 294 -7.05 -12.97 9.51
N THR A 295 -6.57 -14.21 9.50
CA THR A 295 -5.35 -14.59 10.22
C THR A 295 -4.11 -14.00 9.55
N ALA A 296 -3.00 -13.88 10.29
CA ALA A 296 -1.73 -13.45 9.72
C ALA A 296 -1.27 -14.39 8.59
N LEU A 297 -1.43 -15.70 8.79
CA LEU A 297 -1.14 -16.72 7.78
C LEU A 297 -1.94 -16.50 6.50
N ALA A 298 -3.27 -16.36 6.60
CA ALA A 298 -4.14 -16.16 5.44
C ALA A 298 -3.78 -14.88 4.67
N HIS A 299 -3.49 -13.79 5.40
CA HIS A 299 -3.06 -12.53 4.79
C HIS A 299 -1.72 -12.67 4.07
N MET A 300 -0.73 -13.34 4.67
CA MET A 300 0.58 -13.54 4.05
C MET A 300 0.54 -14.49 2.84
N GLN A 301 -0.30 -15.52 2.89
CA GLN A 301 -0.55 -16.40 1.74
C GLN A 301 -1.14 -15.60 0.57
N GLN A 302 -2.20 -14.83 0.82
CA GLN A 302 -2.82 -13.98 -0.20
C GLN A 302 -1.82 -12.94 -0.74
N LEU A 303 -1.03 -12.30 0.13
CA LEU A 303 -0.02 -11.33 -0.30
C LEU A 303 0.98 -11.98 -1.26
N THR A 304 1.50 -13.16 -0.90
CA THR A 304 2.49 -13.89 -1.71
C THR A 304 1.91 -14.29 -3.07
N GLU A 305 0.65 -14.72 -3.10
CA GLU A 305 -0.06 -15.09 -4.32
C GLU A 305 -0.34 -13.89 -5.24
N LEU A 306 -0.83 -12.79 -4.66
CA LEU A 306 -1.25 -11.62 -5.44
C LEU A 306 -0.11 -10.71 -5.87
N LEU A 307 1.00 -10.67 -5.14
CA LEU A 307 2.09 -9.72 -5.37
C LEU A 307 2.62 -9.78 -6.83
N PRO A 308 2.98 -10.94 -7.41
CA PRO A 308 3.48 -11.00 -8.79
C PRO A 308 2.49 -10.43 -9.82
N ALA A 309 1.20 -10.76 -9.66
CA ALA A 309 0.14 -10.26 -10.54
C ALA A 309 -0.16 -8.76 -10.30
N THR A 310 0.15 -8.23 -9.12
CA THR A 310 -0.13 -6.84 -8.74
C THR A 310 0.94 -5.88 -9.26
N ILE A 311 2.21 -6.31 -9.32
CA ILE A 311 3.34 -5.51 -9.82
C ILE A 311 3.07 -4.93 -11.22
N LYS A 312 2.46 -5.72 -12.12
CA LYS A 312 2.21 -5.30 -13.50
C LYS A 312 1.33 -4.05 -13.60
N TYR A 313 0.42 -3.83 -12.64
CA TYR A 313 -0.47 -2.66 -12.65
C TYR A 313 0.25 -1.36 -12.28
N PHE A 314 1.41 -1.45 -11.63
CA PHE A 314 2.25 -0.30 -11.31
C PHE A 314 3.34 -0.11 -12.36
N ARG A 315 4.04 -1.18 -12.74
CA ARG A 315 5.12 -1.13 -13.75
C ARG A 315 4.61 -0.82 -15.15
N GLY A 316 3.43 -1.33 -15.51
CA GLY A 316 2.80 -1.18 -16.83
C GLY A 316 2.12 0.17 -17.07
N ARG A 317 2.41 1.19 -16.26
CA ARG A 317 1.89 2.55 -16.41
C ARG A 317 3.02 3.52 -16.73
N PRO A 318 2.79 4.57 -17.53
CA PRO A 318 3.76 5.66 -17.67
C PRO A 318 3.88 6.41 -16.34
N TRP A 319 5.10 6.70 -15.89
CA TRP A 319 5.32 7.38 -14.61
C TRP A 319 5.64 8.85 -14.82
N THR A 320 5.04 9.67 -13.99
CA THR A 320 5.27 11.11 -13.97
C THR A 320 5.78 11.54 -12.61
N LEU A 321 6.97 12.13 -12.59
CA LEU A 321 7.55 12.69 -11.39
C LEU A 321 7.25 14.18 -11.28
N ILE A 322 6.76 14.61 -10.12
CA ILE A 322 6.47 16.02 -9.84
C ILE A 322 7.26 16.42 -8.59
N ARG A 323 8.04 17.50 -8.72
CA ARG A 323 8.94 17.98 -7.67
C ARG A 323 8.54 19.37 -7.22
N PHE A 324 8.01 19.48 -6.01
CA PHE A 324 7.51 20.72 -5.45
C PHE A 324 8.60 21.48 -4.71
N GLN A 325 8.68 22.80 -4.92
CA GLN A 325 9.57 23.68 -4.16
C GLN A 325 8.85 24.29 -2.96
N THR A 326 7.63 24.78 -3.18
CA THR A 326 6.86 25.53 -2.18
C THR A 326 5.69 24.73 -1.61
N LYS A 327 5.04 23.87 -2.40
CA LYS A 327 3.94 23.01 -1.95
C LYS A 327 4.46 21.74 -1.29
N THR A 328 3.67 21.21 -0.35
CA THR A 328 3.99 19.98 0.39
C THR A 328 2.90 18.95 0.23
N LEU A 329 3.33 17.69 0.32
CA LEU A 329 2.48 16.53 0.17
C LEU A 329 2.23 15.86 1.52
N LEU A 330 1.04 15.29 1.65
CA LEU A 330 0.63 14.42 2.74
C LEU A 330 0.97 12.96 2.39
N THR A 331 0.93 12.09 3.40
CA THR A 331 0.82 10.63 3.23
C THR A 331 -0.21 10.08 4.23
N CYS A 332 -0.42 8.77 4.27
CA CYS A 332 -1.38 8.15 5.19
C CYS A 332 -0.97 6.71 5.53
N ASP A 333 -1.83 6.01 6.27
CA ASP A 333 -1.68 4.59 6.59
C ASP A 333 -1.83 3.66 5.38
N THR A 334 -2.33 4.17 4.25
CA THR A 334 -2.46 3.47 2.96
C THR A 334 -1.94 4.35 1.81
N PRO A 335 -0.61 4.50 1.66
CA PRO A 335 -0.01 5.56 0.82
C PRO A 335 -0.21 5.41 -0.69
N VAL A 336 -0.81 4.32 -1.16
CA VAL A 336 -1.09 4.05 -2.57
C VAL A 336 -2.54 4.41 -2.88
N SER A 337 -2.77 5.60 -3.44
CA SER A 337 -4.12 6.10 -3.69
C SER A 337 -4.54 5.93 -5.15
N LEU A 338 -5.74 5.42 -5.36
CA LEU A 338 -6.33 5.24 -6.69
C LEU A 338 -7.18 6.46 -7.06
N ILE A 339 -7.01 6.94 -8.29
CA ILE A 339 -7.79 8.06 -8.83
C ILE A 339 -8.86 7.49 -9.78
N PRO A 340 -10.16 7.72 -9.52
CA PRO A 340 -11.22 7.35 -10.45
C PRO A 340 -11.10 8.11 -11.76
N HIS A 341 -11.61 7.52 -12.84
CA HIS A 341 -11.80 8.27 -14.08
C HIS A 341 -12.81 9.41 -13.83
N PRO A 342 -12.59 10.66 -14.32
CA PRO A 342 -13.49 11.78 -14.08
C PRO A 342 -14.94 11.59 -14.58
N ARG A 343 -15.15 10.60 -15.45
CA ARG A 343 -16.45 10.20 -16.00
C ARG A 343 -16.92 8.82 -15.53
N ALA A 344 -16.24 8.20 -14.56
CA ALA A 344 -16.69 6.93 -14.02
C ALA A 344 -18.00 7.10 -13.25
N ASP A 345 -18.85 6.07 -13.28
CA ASP A 345 -20.01 5.98 -12.41
C ASP A 345 -19.55 6.01 -10.95
N PRO A 346 -20.08 6.91 -10.10
CA PRO A 346 -19.75 6.94 -8.67
C PRO A 346 -20.02 5.62 -7.93
N ASN A 347 -20.94 4.78 -8.45
CA ASN A 347 -21.24 3.47 -7.89
C ASN A 347 -20.25 2.39 -8.32
N LEU A 348 -19.43 2.66 -9.34
CA LEU A 348 -18.41 1.73 -9.78
C LEU A 348 -17.15 1.87 -8.92
N GLY A 349 -16.81 0.81 -8.20
CA GLY A 349 -15.58 0.74 -7.42
C GLY A 349 -14.33 0.98 -8.27
N VAL A 350 -13.32 1.61 -7.67
CA VAL A 350 -12.01 1.86 -8.30
C VAL A 350 -11.00 0.84 -7.78
N GLY A 351 -10.50 0.01 -8.68
CA GLY A 351 -9.41 -0.94 -8.47
C GLY A 351 -8.20 -0.65 -9.36
N LEU A 352 -7.12 -1.40 -9.17
CA LEU A 352 -5.86 -1.20 -9.91
C LEU A 352 -6.01 -1.26 -11.43
N LYS A 353 -6.97 -2.05 -11.93
CA LYS A 353 -7.24 -2.22 -13.36
C LYS A 353 -7.92 -1.00 -13.98
N ASN A 354 -8.94 -0.43 -13.33
CA ASN A 354 -9.76 0.67 -13.87
C ASN A 354 -9.39 2.06 -13.28
N ALA A 355 -8.39 2.14 -12.40
CA ALA A 355 -7.88 3.41 -11.91
C ALA A 355 -7.31 4.25 -13.08
N TRP A 356 -7.80 5.47 -13.21
CA TRP A 356 -7.32 6.43 -14.21
C TRP A 356 -5.91 6.92 -13.89
N GLY A 357 -5.59 7.04 -12.61
CA GLY A 357 -4.24 7.30 -12.15
C GLY A 357 -4.00 6.66 -10.78
N ILE A 358 -2.73 6.48 -10.44
CA ILE A 358 -2.32 6.05 -9.10
C ILE A 358 -1.31 7.06 -8.59
N THR A 359 -1.57 7.65 -7.42
CA THR A 359 -0.64 8.56 -6.76
C THR A 359 0.08 7.87 -5.63
N PHE A 360 1.38 8.15 -5.54
CA PHE A 360 2.23 7.72 -4.46
C PHE A 360 3.13 8.89 -4.03
N PRO A 361 2.87 9.55 -2.89
CA PRO A 361 3.75 10.56 -2.34
C PRO A 361 5.11 9.94 -1.98
N LEU A 362 6.20 10.24 -2.68
CA LEU A 362 7.52 9.69 -2.38
C LEU A 362 8.14 10.40 -1.16
N THR A 363 8.01 11.72 -1.10
CA THR A 363 8.45 12.54 0.03
C THR A 363 7.46 13.67 0.24
N ARG A 364 7.66 14.49 1.29
CA ARG A 364 6.86 15.72 1.45
C ARG A 364 6.97 16.71 0.29
N ARG A 365 7.93 16.55 -0.64
CA ARG A 365 8.17 17.44 -1.80
C ARG A 365 8.15 16.73 -3.16
N ILE A 366 8.01 15.41 -3.21
CA ILE A 366 8.10 14.65 -4.46
C ILE A 366 6.90 13.72 -4.55
N GLY A 367 6.12 13.86 -5.61
CA GLY A 367 4.99 12.98 -5.92
C GLY A 367 5.26 12.14 -7.16
N LEU A 368 4.88 10.87 -7.11
CA LEU A 368 4.85 9.96 -8.24
C LEU A 368 3.41 9.75 -8.68
N LEU A 369 3.11 10.05 -9.95
CA LEU A 369 1.83 9.78 -10.59
C LEU A 369 2.03 8.70 -11.66
N MET A 370 1.33 7.59 -11.53
CA MET A 370 1.30 6.53 -12.53
C MET A 370 0.02 6.71 -13.36
N GLY A 371 0.18 7.05 -14.64
CA GLY A 371 -0.90 7.48 -15.51
C GLY A 371 -1.83 6.36 -15.99
N ASN A 372 -2.83 6.74 -16.77
CA ASN A 372 -3.73 5.81 -17.45
C ASN A 372 -2.94 5.00 -18.50
N PRO A 373 -2.96 3.66 -18.47
CA PRO A 373 -2.32 2.84 -19.50
C PRO A 373 -3.11 2.81 -20.81
N GLU A 374 -4.42 3.11 -20.82
CA GLU A 374 -5.28 2.97 -22.01
C GLU A 374 -4.73 3.66 -23.27
N PRO A 375 -4.25 4.92 -23.22
CA PRO A 375 -3.73 5.57 -24.43
C PRO A 375 -2.51 4.85 -25.03
N MET A 376 -1.73 4.13 -24.21
CA MET A 376 -0.59 3.35 -24.68
C MET A 376 -1.05 2.03 -25.33
N ILE A 377 -2.11 1.44 -24.78
CA ILE A 377 -2.75 0.23 -25.34
C ILE A 377 -3.39 0.58 -26.69
N GLU A 378 -4.15 1.67 -26.77
CA GLU A 378 -4.79 2.14 -28.01
C GLU A 378 -3.79 2.51 -29.09
N ALA A 379 -2.63 3.06 -28.71
CA ALA A 379 -1.54 3.38 -29.61
C ALA A 379 -0.61 2.19 -29.91
N GLU A 380 -0.96 0.98 -29.44
CA GLU A 380 -0.19 -0.25 -29.64
C GLU A 380 1.29 -0.14 -29.23
N VAL A 381 1.57 0.64 -28.17
CA VAL A 381 2.93 0.82 -27.67
C VAL A 381 3.38 -0.49 -27.01
N ALA A 382 4.52 -1.02 -27.46
CA ALA A 382 5.12 -2.22 -26.90
C ALA A 382 5.35 -2.05 -25.38
N VAL A 383 4.94 -3.06 -24.60
CA VAL A 383 4.91 -2.98 -23.13
C VAL A 383 6.31 -2.80 -22.54
N GLU A 384 7.33 -3.27 -23.25
CA GLU A 384 8.75 -3.14 -22.91
C GLU A 384 9.19 -1.69 -22.84
N HIS A 385 8.63 -0.78 -23.65
CA HIS A 385 8.91 0.65 -23.57
C HIS A 385 8.38 1.25 -22.27
N VAL A 386 7.17 0.86 -21.87
CA VAL A 386 6.57 1.30 -20.59
C VAL A 386 7.38 0.75 -19.41
N TRP A 387 7.81 -0.52 -19.48
CA TRP A 387 8.62 -1.15 -18.44
C TRP A 387 10.03 -0.58 -18.35
N ALA A 388 10.62 -0.18 -19.47
CA ALA A 388 11.92 0.49 -19.52
C ALA A 388 11.85 1.94 -19.03
N GLY A 389 10.64 2.49 -18.79
CA GLY A 389 10.46 3.87 -18.36
C GLY A 389 10.72 4.90 -19.47
N THR A 390 10.74 4.49 -20.75
CA THR A 390 11.01 5.43 -21.87
C THR A 390 9.88 6.44 -22.08
N LEU A 391 8.70 6.16 -21.51
CA LEU A 391 7.52 7.02 -21.55
C LEU A 391 7.33 7.82 -20.26
N ASP A 392 8.30 7.74 -19.34
CA ASP A 392 8.24 8.52 -18.12
C ASP A 392 8.54 9.99 -18.37
N ALA A 393 7.93 10.85 -17.56
CA ALA A 393 8.06 12.29 -17.70
C ALA A 393 8.31 12.97 -16.35
N VAL A 394 8.84 14.19 -16.44
CA VAL A 394 8.82 15.15 -15.33
C VAL A 394 7.80 16.22 -15.67
N LEU A 395 6.86 16.48 -14.77
CA LEU A 395 5.93 17.59 -14.91
C LEU A 395 6.29 18.76 -13.99
N SER A 396 6.10 19.97 -14.49
CA SER A 396 6.26 21.19 -13.70
C SER A 396 5.29 21.17 -12.51
N PRO A 397 5.76 21.49 -11.29
CA PRO A 397 4.92 21.51 -10.11
C PRO A 397 3.84 22.59 -10.25
N SER A 398 2.66 22.30 -9.71
CA SER A 398 1.58 23.28 -9.63
C SER A 398 0.74 23.05 -8.37
N THR A 399 0.01 24.07 -7.93
CA THR A 399 -0.96 23.92 -6.83
C THR A 399 -2.01 22.85 -7.15
N ARG A 400 -2.38 22.69 -8.43
CA ARG A 400 -3.32 21.67 -8.88
C ARG A 400 -2.79 20.26 -8.61
N TRP A 401 -1.51 20.01 -8.91
CA TRP A 401 -0.89 18.71 -8.64
C TRP A 401 -0.79 18.44 -7.14
N ALA A 402 -0.34 19.41 -6.34
CA ALA A 402 -0.28 19.23 -4.89
C ALA A 402 -1.65 18.91 -4.28
N ARG A 403 -2.71 19.60 -4.73
CA ARG A 403 -4.09 19.30 -4.32
C ARG A 403 -4.52 17.89 -4.72
N LEU A 404 -4.29 17.48 -5.98
CA LEU A 404 -4.62 16.12 -6.42
C LEU A 404 -4.00 15.05 -5.51
N PHE A 405 -2.71 15.16 -5.18
CA PHE A 405 -2.05 14.22 -4.29
C PHE A 405 -2.63 14.24 -2.88
N ASN A 406 -2.85 15.42 -2.32
CA ASN A 406 -3.34 15.55 -0.95
C ASN A 406 -4.79 15.11 -0.80
N ASP A 407 -5.65 15.46 -1.77
CA ASP A 407 -7.05 15.04 -1.83
C ASP A 407 -7.12 13.51 -1.96
N ALA A 408 -6.34 12.92 -2.88
CA ALA A 408 -6.29 11.46 -3.04
C ALA A 408 -5.76 10.77 -1.77
N THR A 409 -4.74 11.33 -1.11
CA THR A 409 -4.19 10.81 0.15
C THR A 409 -5.23 10.83 1.27
N ILE A 410 -5.95 11.95 1.43
CA ILE A 410 -6.98 12.11 2.46
C ILE A 410 -8.15 11.17 2.20
N SER A 411 -8.63 11.09 0.96
CA SER A 411 -9.72 10.18 0.58
C SER A 411 -9.33 8.71 0.72
N ASN A 412 -8.04 8.38 0.61
CA ASN A 412 -7.57 7.01 0.77
C ASN A 412 -7.23 6.64 2.22
N ALA A 413 -6.98 7.61 3.11
CA ALA A 413 -6.65 7.33 4.50
C ALA A 413 -7.77 6.52 5.19
N ARG A 414 -7.40 5.49 5.96
CA ARG A 414 -8.39 4.67 6.70
C ARG A 414 -8.58 5.16 8.12
N HIS A 415 -7.47 5.48 8.79
CA HIS A 415 -7.50 5.97 10.16
C HIS A 415 -6.63 7.22 10.36
N HIS A 416 -5.55 7.39 9.58
CA HIS A 416 -4.57 8.45 9.83
C HIS A 416 -4.14 9.17 8.56
N VAL A 417 -4.20 10.50 8.61
CA VAL A 417 -3.45 11.38 7.71
C VAL A 417 -2.14 11.76 8.38
N LEU A 418 -1.05 11.67 7.63
CA LEU A 418 0.31 11.88 8.11
C LEU A 418 0.94 13.04 7.35
N HIS A 419 1.66 13.91 8.06
CA HIS A 419 2.28 15.10 7.49
C HIS A 419 3.57 15.47 8.20
N HIS A 420 4.41 16.28 7.56
CA HIS A 420 5.52 16.91 8.27
C HIS A 420 5.00 17.89 9.32
N PRO A 421 5.59 17.97 10.53
CA PRO A 421 5.10 18.86 11.59
C PRO A 421 4.85 20.32 11.13
N ASP A 422 5.75 20.89 10.33
CA ASP A 422 5.61 22.26 9.78
C ASP A 422 4.48 22.41 8.73
N ASP A 423 3.99 21.31 8.18
CA ASP A 423 2.99 21.28 7.11
C ASP A 423 1.56 21.06 7.64
N ALA A 424 1.34 21.22 8.95
CA ALA A 424 0.02 21.03 9.58
C ALA A 424 -1.09 21.87 8.92
N HIS A 425 -0.74 23.06 8.42
CA HIS A 425 -1.64 23.99 7.72
C HIS A 425 -2.17 23.45 6.38
N VAL A 426 -1.57 22.39 5.82
CA VAL A 426 -2.01 21.74 4.58
C VAL A 426 -3.14 20.74 4.85
N VAL A 427 -3.28 20.25 6.08
CA VAL A 427 -4.32 19.30 6.46
C VAL A 427 -5.64 20.05 6.75
N PRO A 428 -6.73 19.80 6.00
CA PRO A 428 -8.01 20.43 6.24
C PRO A 428 -8.55 20.16 7.65
N ASP A 429 -9.42 21.04 8.15
CA ASP A 429 -10.12 20.84 9.42
C ASP A 429 -11.23 19.79 9.32
N ASP A 430 -11.91 19.76 8.17
CA ASP A 430 -13.00 18.82 7.87
C ASP A 430 -12.45 17.61 7.12
N LEU A 431 -12.10 16.56 7.87
CA LEU A 431 -11.59 15.30 7.33
C LEU A 431 -12.71 14.26 7.27
N PRO A 432 -12.63 13.29 6.33
CA PRO A 432 -13.62 12.22 6.23
C PRO A 432 -13.67 11.37 7.51
N GLN A 433 -14.79 10.67 7.69
CA GLN A 433 -14.88 9.64 8.72
C GLN A 433 -13.86 8.52 8.44
N PRO A 434 -13.35 7.83 9.48
CA PRO A 434 -12.59 6.60 9.28
C PRO A 434 -13.38 5.63 8.39
N ASN A 435 -12.71 5.04 7.40
CA ASN A 435 -13.32 4.01 6.58
C ASN A 435 -12.83 2.64 7.02
N GLU A 436 -13.74 1.82 7.55
CA GLU A 436 -13.47 0.45 7.92
C GLU A 436 -14.07 -0.55 6.92
N VAL A 437 -14.87 -0.09 5.96
CA VAL A 437 -15.52 -0.91 4.95
C VAL A 437 -14.68 -0.89 3.66
N GLU A 438 -14.15 -2.05 3.31
CA GLU A 438 -13.26 -2.26 2.16
C GLU A 438 -13.95 -3.03 1.03
N VAL A 439 -15.07 -3.70 1.34
CA VAL A 439 -15.90 -4.45 0.40
C VAL A 439 -17.33 -3.95 0.52
N ASP A 440 -17.90 -3.51 -0.60
CA ASP A 440 -19.34 -3.32 -0.69
C ASP A 440 -20.01 -4.68 -0.90
N THR A 441 -20.75 -5.13 0.11
CA THR A 441 -21.45 -6.42 0.12
C THR A 441 -22.92 -6.29 -0.29
N SER A 442 -23.39 -5.13 -0.71
CA SER A 442 -24.80 -4.91 -1.08
C SER A 442 -25.30 -5.89 -2.16
N GLY A 443 -24.48 -6.17 -3.17
CA GLY A 443 -24.79 -7.17 -4.21
C GLY A 443 -24.87 -8.62 -3.67
N VAL A 444 -24.17 -8.93 -2.58
CA VAL A 444 -24.28 -10.24 -1.92
C VAL A 444 -25.63 -10.36 -1.21
N GLU A 445 -26.15 -9.28 -0.62
CA GLU A 445 -27.49 -9.30 0.02
C GLU A 445 -28.59 -9.60 -0.99
N GLU A 446 -28.54 -8.98 -2.18
CA GLU A 446 -29.50 -9.24 -3.26
C GLU A 446 -29.46 -10.71 -3.72
N LEU A 447 -28.25 -11.27 -3.84
CA LEU A 447 -28.09 -12.67 -4.24
C LEU A 447 -28.59 -13.64 -3.16
N ILE A 448 -28.29 -13.38 -1.89
CA ILE A 448 -28.79 -14.19 -0.76
C ILE A 448 -30.33 -14.17 -0.75
N GLY A 449 -30.95 -13.00 -0.90
CA GLY A 449 -32.40 -12.88 -0.96
C GLY A 449 -33.01 -13.67 -2.13
N THR A 450 -32.37 -13.61 -3.30
CA THR A 450 -32.78 -14.37 -4.49
C THR A 450 -32.71 -15.88 -4.25
N VAL A 451 -31.60 -16.37 -3.70
CA VAL A 451 -31.39 -17.79 -3.38
C VAL A 451 -32.43 -18.30 -2.38
N GLN A 452 -32.71 -17.51 -1.33
CA GLN A 452 -33.72 -17.84 -0.32
C GLN A 452 -35.12 -17.89 -0.94
N ALA A 453 -35.48 -16.91 -1.79
CA ALA A 453 -36.76 -16.91 -2.49
C ALA A 453 -36.94 -18.14 -3.40
N MET A 454 -35.89 -18.55 -4.11
CA MET A 454 -35.91 -19.77 -4.94
C MET A 454 -36.10 -21.03 -4.10
N ALA A 455 -35.47 -21.12 -2.92
CA ALA A 455 -35.65 -22.25 -2.01
C ALA A 455 -37.10 -22.33 -1.48
N HIS A 456 -37.71 -21.19 -1.14
CA HIS A 456 -39.12 -21.13 -0.75
C HIS A 456 -40.06 -21.62 -1.87
N LEU A 457 -39.83 -21.20 -3.12
CA LEU A 457 -40.62 -21.65 -4.27
C LEU A 457 -40.50 -23.16 -4.53
N ARG A 458 -39.32 -23.75 -4.32
CA ARG A 458 -39.13 -25.21 -4.43
C ARG A 458 -39.94 -25.97 -3.38
N ARG A 459 -39.91 -25.54 -2.12
CA ARG A 459 -40.69 -26.17 -1.03
C ARG A 459 -42.20 -26.08 -1.26
N ALA A 460 -42.69 -24.96 -1.79
CA ALA A 460 -44.10 -24.77 -2.11
C ALA A 460 -44.59 -25.63 -3.30
N ARG A 461 -43.68 -26.08 -4.17
CA ARG A 461 -44.01 -26.90 -5.35
C ARG A 461 -43.93 -28.40 -5.09
N THR A 462 -43.35 -28.86 -3.98
CA THR A 462 -43.36 -30.29 -3.62
C THR A 462 -44.74 -30.61 -3.05
N PRO A 463 -45.63 -31.31 -3.79
CA PRO A 463 -46.96 -31.63 -3.28
C PRO A 463 -46.83 -32.61 -2.11
N ALA A 464 -47.70 -32.48 -1.11
CA ALA A 464 -47.80 -33.40 0.02
C ALA A 464 -48.31 -34.82 -0.35
N SER A 465 -48.08 -35.28 -1.58
CA SER A 465 -48.64 -36.52 -2.12
C SER A 465 -47.60 -37.65 -2.09
N THR A 466 -47.34 -38.24 -0.91
CA THR A 466 -46.87 -39.64 -0.75
C THR A 466 -46.82 -40.05 0.74
N ARG A 467 -47.83 -39.71 1.54
CA ARG A 467 -47.94 -40.26 2.91
C ARG A 467 -49.26 -40.96 3.24
N ASP A 468 -50.13 -41.14 2.26
CA ASP A 468 -51.36 -41.92 2.42
C ASP A 468 -51.52 -42.89 1.24
N ALA A 469 -50.83 -44.01 1.30
CA ALA A 469 -51.21 -45.22 0.59
C ALA A 469 -50.95 -46.38 1.55
N GLY A 470 -52.02 -46.78 2.23
CA GLY A 470 -52.03 -47.79 3.26
C GLY A 470 -51.43 -49.12 2.81
N ASP A 471 -50.61 -49.70 3.69
CA ASP A 471 -50.26 -51.12 3.65
C ASP A 471 -51.25 -51.84 4.56
N ASP A 472 -52.49 -52.00 4.06
CA ASP A 472 -53.42 -53.02 4.54
C ASP A 472 -52.90 -54.39 4.06
N ARG A 473 -52.01 -55.00 4.85
CA ARG A 473 -51.73 -56.44 4.75
C ARG A 473 -52.37 -57.16 5.93
N GLN A 474 -53.58 -57.66 5.69
CA GLN A 474 -54.13 -58.78 6.46
C GLN A 474 -53.22 -60.01 6.32
N PRO A 475 -52.97 -60.76 7.40
CA PRO A 475 -52.36 -62.08 7.30
C PRO A 475 -53.41 -63.11 6.87
N ALA A 476 -53.14 -63.82 5.77
CA ALA A 476 -53.91 -65.00 5.39
C ALA A 476 -53.41 -66.24 6.17
N SER A 477 -54.38 -67.10 6.45
CA SER A 477 -54.42 -68.28 7.32
C SER A 477 -53.53 -69.45 6.93
#